data_AF-A0A7C8LV19-F1
#
_entry.id   AF-A0A7C8LV19-F1
#
_cell.length_a   1.000
_cell.length_b   1.000
_cell.length_c   1.000
_cell.angle_alpha   90.00
_cell.angle_beta   90.00
_cell.angle_gamma   90.00
#
_symmetry.space_group_name_H-M   'P 1'
#
loop_
_entity.id
_entity.type
_entity.pdbx_description
1 polymer ?
#
loop_
_entity_poly.entity_id
_entity_poly.type
_entity_poly.pdbx_seq_one_letter_code
_entity_poly.pdbx_strand_id
1 'polypeptide(L)' 'MDGASIHGPTRDVIVVGYGKSDLEGLLEIQARAQGRTIRAEENPERGSFYRSDHFNLAKV' A
#
# COMPACT_ATOMS: atom_id res chain seq x y z
N MET A 1 6.19 17.78 -17.56
CA MET A 1 5.36 16.76 -16.89
C MET A 1 5.37 15.55 -17.79
N ASP A 2 5.95 14.45 -17.31
CA ASP A 2 5.87 13.16 -18.01
C ASP A 2 4.43 12.66 -17.93
N GLY A 3 3.90 12.10 -19.02
CA GLY A 3 2.46 11.98 -19.29
C GLY A 3 1.63 11.47 -18.10
N ALA A 4 0.64 12.25 -17.68
CA ALA A 4 -0.32 11.80 -16.68
C ALA A 4 -1.13 10.60 -17.24
N SER A 5 -1.41 9.61 -16.39
CA SER A 5 -2.17 8.41 -16.76
C SER A 5 -3.51 8.79 -17.40
N ILE A 6 -3.79 8.25 -18.59
CA ILE A 6 -5.06 8.46 -19.33
C ILE A 6 -6.23 7.68 -18.73
N HIS A 7 -5.97 6.77 -17.78
CA HIS A 7 -6.95 5.83 -17.24
C HIS A 7 -7.86 6.43 -16.15
N GLY A 8 -7.87 7.75 -15.99
CA GLY A 8 -8.64 8.42 -14.94
C GLY A 8 -8.07 8.19 -13.54
N PRO A 9 -8.76 8.68 -12.50
CA PRO A 9 -8.28 8.59 -11.13
C PRO A 9 -8.32 7.15 -10.60
N THR A 10 -7.17 6.65 -10.14
CA THR A 10 -7.06 5.33 -9.50
C THR A 10 -7.85 5.29 -8.19
N ARG A 11 -8.63 4.22 -8.01
CA ARG A 11 -9.45 3.99 -6.81
C ARG A 11 -8.85 2.99 -5.83
N ASP A 12 -7.86 2.20 -6.25
CA ASP A 12 -7.24 1.20 -5.40
C ASP A 12 -5.92 1.70 -4.82
N VAL A 13 -5.72 1.45 -3.53
CA VAL A 13 -4.48 1.70 -2.79
C VAL A 13 -3.88 0.33 -2.48
N ILE A 14 -2.76 -0.01 -3.12
CA ILE A 14 -2.07 -1.27 -2.88
C ILE A 14 -1.17 -1.12 -1.64
N VAL A 15 -1.37 -2.00 -0.66
CA VAL A 15 -0.55 -2.08 0.56
C VAL A 15 0.36 -3.30 0.48
N VAL A 16 1.66 -3.03 0.53
CA VAL A 16 2.72 -4.04 0.60
C VAL A 16 2.90 -4.45 2.06
N GLY A 17 2.89 -5.75 2.35
CA GLY A 17 2.93 -6.27 3.72
C GLY A 17 1.67 -6.02 4.54
N TYR A 18 0.50 -6.12 3.91
CA TYR A 18 -0.80 -6.01 4.58
C TYR A 18 -0.90 -6.95 5.80
N GLY A 19 -1.35 -6.42 6.94
CA GLY A 19 -1.45 -7.14 8.22
C GLY A 19 -0.17 -7.13 9.05
N LYS A 20 0.78 -6.24 8.74
CA LYS A 20 2.06 -6.10 9.46
C LYS A 20 2.18 -4.76 10.19
N SER A 21 1.19 -3.88 10.11
CA SER A 21 1.22 -2.57 10.76
C SER A 21 -0.14 -2.10 11.25
N ASP A 22 -0.21 -1.62 12.49
CA ASP A 22 -1.42 -0.96 13.03
C ASP A 22 -1.81 0.32 12.25
N LEU A 23 -0.92 0.85 11.40
CA LEU A 23 -1.18 1.99 10.52
C LEU A 23 -2.20 1.68 9.42
N GLU A 24 -2.48 0.41 9.14
CA GLU A 24 -3.43 -0.01 8.11
C GLU A 24 -4.85 0.48 8.41
N GLY A 25 -5.24 0.53 9.69
CA GLY A 25 -6.53 1.08 10.10
C GLY A 25 -6.65 2.59 9.83
N LEU A 26 -5.59 3.35 10.10
CA LEU A 26 -5.55 4.78 9.78
C LEU A 26 -5.55 5.01 8.26
N LEU A 27 -4.80 4.20 7.53
CA LEU A 27 -4.77 4.23 6.08
C LEU A 27 -6.16 3.95 5.50
N GLU A 28 -6.92 3.01 6.08
CA GLU A 28 -8.26 2.68 5.61
C GLU A 28 -9.23 3.84 5.75
N ILE A 29 -9.20 4.53 6.91
CA ILE A 29 -10.03 5.70 7.16
C ILE A 29 -9.75 6.78 6.12
N GLN A 30 -8.47 7.08 5.86
CA GLN A 30 -8.06 8.11 4.91
C GLN A 30 -8.33 7.71 3.46
N ALA A 31 -8.10 6.45 3.09
CA ALA A 31 -8.41 5.94 1.77
C ALA A 31 -9.91 6.03 1.49
N ARG A 32 -10.75 5.63 2.45
CA ARG A 32 -12.22 5.74 2.34
C ARG A 32 -12.67 7.19 2.23
N ALA A 33 -12.06 8.12 2.97
CA ALA A 33 -12.35 9.55 2.85
C ALA A 33 -12.06 10.10 1.44
N GLN A 34 -11.13 9.49 0.72
CA GLN A 34 -10.81 9.80 -0.68
C GLN A 34 -11.61 8.96 -1.70
N GLY A 35 -12.59 8.16 -1.25
CA GLY A 35 -13.36 7.26 -2.11
C GLY A 35 -12.56 6.09 -2.69
N ARG A 36 -11.42 5.75 -2.06
CA ARG A 36 -10.48 4.70 -2.45
C ARG A 36 -10.62 3.47 -1.55
N THR A 37 -10.20 2.32 -2.08
CA THR A 37 -10.19 1.02 -1.39
C THR A 37 -8.78 0.51 -1.21
N ILE A 38 -8.47 -0.01 -0.04
CA ILE A 38 -7.19 -0.69 0.21
C ILE A 38 -7.27 -2.11 -0.32
N ARG A 39 -6.23 -2.56 -1.01
CA ARG A 39 -6.02 -3.95 -1.37
C ARG A 39 -4.61 -4.39 -1.00
N ALA A 40 -4.46 -5.63 -0.60
CA ALA A 40 -3.16 -6.24 -0.42
C ALA A 40 -2.45 -6.35 -1.78
N GLU A 41 -1.11 -6.36 -1.75
CA GLU A 41 -0.32 -6.68 -2.93
C GLU A 41 -0.67 -8.07 -3.49
N GLU A 42 -0.67 -8.19 -4.81
CA GLU A 42 -1.06 -9.42 -5.51
C GLU A 42 0.04 -10.50 -5.48
N ASN A 43 1.30 -10.10 -5.25
CA ASN A 43 2.47 -10.99 -5.30
C ASN A 43 3.40 -10.76 -4.08
N PRO A 44 2.95 -11.06 -2.86
CA PRO A 44 3.74 -10.87 -1.64
C PRO A 44 5.03 -11.73 -1.62
N GLU A 45 5.05 -12.85 -2.34
CA GLU A 45 6.20 -13.74 -2.47
C GLU A 45 7.42 -13.11 -3.17
N ARG A 46 7.26 -11.96 -3.82
CA ARG A 46 8.38 -11.19 -4.39
C ARG A 46 9.21 -10.46 -3.33
N GLY A 47 8.87 -10.58 -2.04
CA GLY A 47 9.67 -10.06 -0.94
C GLY A 47 9.75 -8.53 -0.91
N SER A 48 8.79 -7.84 -1.52
CA SER A 48 8.79 -6.37 -1.60
C SER A 48 8.63 -5.69 -0.23
N PHE A 49 7.98 -6.37 0.72
CA PHE A 49 7.91 -5.94 2.12
C PHE A 49 9.24 -6.11 2.86
N TYR A 50 9.93 -7.22 2.63
CA TYR A 50 11.22 -7.54 3.26
C TYR A 50 12.37 -7.16 2.34
N ARG A 51 12.43 -5.90 1.89
CA ARG A 51 13.66 -5.41 1.28
C ARG A 51 14.72 -5.22 2.36
N SER A 52 15.92 -5.70 2.08
CA SER A 52 17.07 -5.74 3.01
C SER A 52 17.53 -4.36 3.53
N ASP A 53 16.95 -3.25 3.04
CA ASP A 53 17.18 -1.88 3.49
C ASP A 53 16.21 -1.40 4.59
N HIS A 54 15.17 -2.17 4.96
CA HIS A 54 14.09 -1.71 5.87
C HIS A 54 13.87 -2.59 7.13
N PHE A 55 14.91 -3.26 7.64
CA PHE A 55 14.76 -4.16 8.80
C PHE A 55 14.43 -3.44 10.13
N ASN A 56 14.68 -2.13 10.24
CA ASN A 56 14.53 -1.41 11.51
C ASN A 56 13.07 -1.06 11.87
N LEU A 57 12.12 -1.19 10.94
CA LEU A 57 10.70 -0.88 11.16
C LEU A 57 9.77 -2.09 10.95
N ALA A 58 10.30 -3.22 10.50
CA ALA A 58 9.55 -4.45 10.23
C ALA A 58 9.62 -5.48 11.39
N LYS A 59 9.95 -5.03 12.60
CA LYS A 59 9.94 -5.85 13.81
C LYS A 59 8.72 -5.50 14.66
N VAL A 60 7.89 -6.52 14.89
CA VAL A 60 6.86 -6.59 15.95
C VAL A 60 7.55 -6.68 17.31
#